data_AF-A0A927QXN5-F1
#
_entry.id   AF-A0A927QXN5-F1
#
_cell.length_a   1.000
_cell.length_b   1.000
_cell.length_c   1.000
_cell.angle_alpha   90.00
_cell.angle_beta   90.00
_cell.angle_gamma   90.00
#
_symmetry.space_group_name_H-M   'P 1'
#
loop_
_entity.id
_entity.type
_entity.pdbx_description
1 polymer ?
#
loop_
_entity_poly.entity_id
_entity_poly.type
_entity_poly.pdbx_seq_one_letter_code
_entity_poly.pdbx_strand_id
1 'polypeptide(L)' 'MVRKLYGSAELQERLGVSRVRVVQLTSRTDFPEPVDRLAGGAVWWAADVERWIEEHQPWKARGADEPPPPED' A
#
# COMPACT_ATOMS: atom_id res chain seq x y z
N MET A 1 -12.20 -21.93 2.64
CA MET A 1 -11.85 -20.78 1.77
C MET A 1 -10.65 -20.10 2.41
N VAL A 2 -9.51 -20.03 1.72
CA VAL A 2 -8.28 -19.45 2.27
C VAL A 2 -8.36 -17.93 2.16
N ARG A 3 -8.17 -17.20 3.26
CA ARG A 3 -8.08 -15.73 3.24
C ARG A 3 -6.61 -15.32 3.18
N LYS A 4 -6.28 -14.42 2.27
CA LYS A 4 -4.91 -13.91 2.07
C LYS A 4 -4.67 -12.68 2.94
N LEU A 5 -3.48 -12.62 3.53
CA LEU A 5 -2.98 -11.46 4.26
C LEU A 5 -1.88 -10.77 3.46
N TYR A 6 -1.73 -9.47 3.68
CA TYR A 6 -0.57 -8.70 3.28
C TYR A 6 0.17 -8.21 4.52
N GLY A 7 1.50 -8.30 4.49
CA GLY A 7 2.37 -7.52 5.34
C GLY A 7 3.05 -6.41 4.53
N SER A 8 3.99 -5.70 5.16
CA SER A 8 4.68 -4.58 4.52
C SER A 8 5.46 -4.96 3.26
N ALA A 9 5.94 -6.19 3.13
CA ALA A 9 6.67 -6.66 1.95
C ALA A 9 5.72 -6.88 0.77
N GLU A 10 4.61 -7.57 1.00
CA GLU A 10 3.58 -7.81 0.00
C GLU A 10 2.96 -6.49 -0.47
N LEU A 11 2.79 -5.51 0.43
CA LEU A 11 2.33 -4.17 0.07
C LEU A 11 3.30 -3.43 -0.86
N GLN A 12 4.62 -3.53 -0.63
CA GLN A 12 5.61 -2.90 -1.50
C GLN A 12 5.55 -3.49 -2.91
N GLU A 13 5.52 -4.82 -3.01
CA GLU A 13 5.42 -5.53 -4.29
C GLU A 13 4.10 -5.22 -5.00
N ARG A 14 2.99 -5.29 -4.28
CA ARG A 14 1.65 -5.07 -4.84
C ARG A 14 1.44 -3.64 -5.33
N LEU A 15 1.98 -2.65 -4.63
CA LEU A 15 1.81 -1.23 -4.96
C LEU A 15 2.92 -0.68 -5.85
N GLY A 16 4.03 -1.41 -6.01
CA GLY A 16 5.21 -0.94 -6.75
C GLY A 16 5.86 0.30 -6.10
N VAL A 17 5.82 0.40 -4.77
CA VAL A 17 6.31 1.58 -4.03
C VAL A 17 7.37 1.22 -3.00
N SER A 18 8.18 2.20 -2.63
CA SER A 18 9.21 2.03 -1.59
C SER A 18 8.60 1.71 -0.23
N ARG A 19 9.40 1.11 0.66
CA ARG A 19 9.02 0.88 2.06
C ARG A 19 8.54 2.15 2.77
N VAL A 20 9.23 3.27 2.56
CA VAL A 20 8.85 4.57 3.15
C VAL A 20 7.45 4.97 2.69
N ARG A 21 7.15 4.77 1.40
CA ARG A 21 5.83 5.05 0.86
C ARG A 21 4.76 4.15 1.46
N VAL A 22 5.02 2.86 1.67
CA VAL A 22 4.09 1.96 2.38
C VAL A 22 3.79 2.48 3.79
N VAL A 23 4.80 2.93 4.55
CA VAL A 23 4.58 3.52 5.88
C VAL A 23 3.68 4.75 5.81
N GLN A 24 3.92 5.65 4.85
CA GLN A 24 3.08 6.84 4.66
C GLN A 24 1.62 6.46 4.34
N LEU A 25 1.40 5.49 3.46
CA LEU A 25 0.06 5.05 3.06
C LEU A 25 -0.67 4.38 4.23
N THR A 26 -0.01 3.44 4.92
CA THR A 26 -0.58 2.70 6.06
C THR A 26 -0.84 3.58 7.30
N SER A 27 -0.28 4.80 7.33
CA SER A 27 -0.53 5.77 8.41
C SER A 27 -1.70 6.71 8.11
N ARG A 28 -2.30 6.63 6.92
CA ARG A 28 -3.46 7.46 6.57
C ARG A 28 -4.70 6.94 7.29
N THR A 29 -5.57 7.86 7.69
CA THR A 29 -6.83 7.53 8.39
C THR A 29 -7.83 6.78 7.51
N ASP A 30 -7.71 6.90 6.19
CA ASP A 30 -8.56 6.19 5.22
C ASP A 30 -7.99 4.83 4.80
N PHE A 31 -6.77 4.49 5.23
CA PHE A 31 -6.18 3.19 4.96
C PHE A 31 -6.81 2.10 5.85
N PRO A 32 -6.98 0.86 5.38
CA PRO A 32 -7.54 -0.22 6.19
C PRO A 32 -6.79 -0.43 7.52
N GLU A 33 -7.56 -0.62 8.59
CA GLU A 33 -7.01 -1.01 9.89
C GLU A 33 -6.33 -2.39 9.80
N PRO A 34 -5.18 -2.59 10.46
CA PRO A 34 -4.52 -3.89 10.48
C PRO A 34 -5.35 -4.90 11.26
N VAL A 35 -5.40 -6.13 10.74
CA VAL A 35 -6.08 -7.24 11.43
C VAL A 35 -5.26 -7.76 12.61
N ASP A 36 -3.94 -7.65 12.53
CA ASP A 36 -3.04 -8.04 13.63
C ASP A 36 -1.68 -7.34 13.49
N ARG A 37 -0.86 -7.40 14.56
CA ARG A 37 0.53 -6.96 14.58
C ARG A 37 1.43 -8.11 15.05
N LEU A 38 2.16 -8.68 14.11
CA LEU A 38 3.10 -9.77 14.35
C LEU A 38 4.50 -9.22 14.63
N ALA A 39 5.44 -10.10 15.00
CA ALA A 39 6.85 -9.72 15.13
C ALA A 39 7.44 -9.09 13.85
N GLY A 40 6.94 -9.50 12.68
CA GLY A 40 7.31 -8.95 11.37
C GLY A 40 6.63 -7.61 11.01
N GLY A 41 5.67 -7.15 11.82
CA GLY A 41 4.91 -5.92 11.58
C GLY A 41 3.40 -6.15 11.49
N ALA A 42 2.69 -5.07 11.16
CA ALA A 42 1.25 -5.11 10.94
C ALA A 42 0.90 -5.96 9.70
N VAL A 43 -0.25 -6.63 9.77
CA VAL A 43 -0.82 -7.39 8.66
C VAL A 43 -2.27 -6.96 8.42
N TRP A 44 -2.70 -7.04 7.16
CA TRP A 44 -4.02 -6.63 6.70
C TRP A 44 -4.68 -7.74 5.89
N TRP A 45 -6.00 -7.77 5.86
CA TRP A 45 -6.70 -8.56 4.86
C TRP A 45 -6.39 -8.04 3.47
N ALA A 46 -5.96 -8.92 2.58
CA ALA A 46 -5.69 -8.54 1.20
C ALA A 46 -6.93 -7.88 0.57
N ALA A 47 -8.12 -8.44 0.81
CA ALA A 47 -9.38 -7.92 0.24
C ALA A 47 -9.68 -6.46 0.62
N ASP A 48 -9.36 -6.03 1.85
CA ASP A 48 -9.64 -4.66 2.29
C ASP A 48 -8.65 -3.68 1.67
N VAL A 49 -7.38 -4.09 1.54
CA VAL A 49 -6.34 -3.31 0.84
C VAL A 49 -6.65 -3.18 -0.65
N GLU A 50 -7.07 -4.26 -1.31
CA GLU A 50 -7.42 -4.24 -2.74
C GLU A 50 -8.61 -3.29 -3.00
N ARG A 51 -9.63 -3.32 -2.14
CA ARG A 51 -10.76 -2.38 -2.24
C ARG A 51 -10.31 -0.93 -2.09
N TRP A 52 -9.49 -0.65 -1.08
CA TRP A 52 -8.97 0.69 -0.86
C TRP A 52 -8.10 1.17 -2.05
N ILE A 53 -7.31 0.26 -2.64
CA ILE A 53 -6.52 0.49 -3.86
C ILE A 53 -7.40 0.92 -5.03
N GLU A 54 -8.50 0.21 -5.27
CA GLU A 54 -9.45 0.51 -6.35
C GLU A 54 -10.10 1.88 -6.18
N GLU A 55 -10.44 2.22 -4.94
CA GLU A 55 -11.09 3.49 -4.57
C GLU A 55 -10.14 4.70 -4.63
N HIS A 56 -8.88 4.55 -4.21
CA HIS A 56 -7.99 5.69 -3.92
C HIS A 56 -6.77 5.81 -4.84
N GLN A 57 -6.42 4.76 -5.60
CA GLN A 57 -5.25 4.72 -6.50
C GLN A 57 -3.98 5.34 -5.88
N PRO A 58 -3.52 4.86 -4.72
CA PRO A 58 -2.51 5.51 -3.87
C PRO A 58 -1.13 5.71 -4.51
N TRP A 59 -0.82 4.95 -5.57
CA TRP A 59 0.40 5.12 -6.37
C TRP A 59 0.38 6.39 -7.22
N LYS A 60 -0.79 6.99 -7.49
CA LYS A 60 -0.93 8.25 -8.22
C LYS A 60 -0.78 9.50 -7.36
N ALA A 61 -0.94 9.39 -6.03
CA ALA A 61 -0.86 10.50 -5.11
C ALA A 61 0.60 10.92 -4.88
N ARG A 62 1.22 11.51 -5.93
CA ARG A 62 2.55 12.13 -6.06
C ARG A 62 3.72 11.50 -5.29
N GLY A 63 4.65 10.92 -6.05
CA GLY A 63 6.01 10.61 -5.60
C GLY A 63 6.45 9.17 -5.88
N ALA A 64 6.30 8.69 -7.11
CA ALA A 64 7.13 7.59 -7.59
C ALA A 64 8.17 8.22 -8.52
N ASP A 65 9.23 8.80 -7.95
CA ASP A 65 10.57 9.08 -8.55
C ASP A 65 10.72 9.43 -10.06
N GLU A 66 9.71 9.98 -10.74
CA GLU A 66 9.78 10.27 -12.19
C GLU A 66 9.66 11.78 -12.47
N PRO A 67 10.66 12.40 -13.11
CA PRO A 67 10.49 13.75 -13.65
C PRO A 67 9.48 13.74 -14.81
N PRO A 68 8.72 14.83 -15.01
CA PRO A 68 7.80 14.93 -16.15
C PRO A 68 8.56 14.78 -17.48
N PRO A 69 7.94 14.21 -18.54
CA PRO A 69 8.59 14.12 -19.85
C PRO A 69 9.00 15.52 -20.33
N PRO A 70 10.15 15.67 -21.02
CA PRO A 70 10.51 16.94 -21.63
C PRO A 70 9.43 17.34 -22.63
N GLU A 71 8.99 18.61 -22.58
CA GLU A 71 8.14 19.20 -23.61
C GLU A 71 8.98 19.33 -24.90
N ASP A 72 8.50 18.79 -26.02
CA ASP A 72 9.07 19.01 -27.36
C ASP A 72 8.85 20.47 -27.83
#